data_AF-A0A954JHW3-F1
#
_entry.id   AF-A0A954JHW3-F1
#
_cell.length_a   1.000
_cell.length_b   1.000
_cell.length_c   1.000
_cell.angle_alpha   90.00
_cell.angle_beta   90.00
_cell.angle_gamma   90.00
#
_symmetry.space_group_name_H-M   'P 1'
#
loop_
_entity.id
_entity.type
_entity.pdbx_description
1 polymer ?
#
loop_
_entity_poly.entity_id
_entity_poly.type
_entity_poly.pdbx_seq_one_letter_code
_entity_poly.pdbx_strand_id
1 'polypeptide(L)'
;MRPCEVVMMRACDLDMTRDVWIYAPSEHKNSWRGHDRLIPIGPNGQKLIEPFIGLNAEEFVFSPKETAKHLSAARRAARRTPMTPSQRRRKPKTQPKRAKRDHYDTDSYRRAIKYGIRKVNKFREKEGLSPIPDWFPLQLRHSRATEVNELYGIEAASVSLGHAHADVTKVYAERNLKLAVEVARKTG
;
A
#
# COMPACT_ATOMS: atom_id res chain seq x y z
N MET A 1 -6.71 -2.25 4.53
CA MET A 1 -6.29 -0.93 5.08
C MET A 1 -7.14 0.20 4.49
N ARG A 2 -7.22 1.35 5.16
CA ARG A 2 -7.78 2.58 4.56
C ARG A 2 -6.75 3.23 3.61
N PRO A 3 -7.19 4.04 2.63
CA PRO A 3 -6.28 4.65 1.65
C PRO A 3 -5.17 5.51 2.27
N CYS A 4 -5.50 6.31 3.29
CA CYS A 4 -4.53 7.15 4.00
C CYS A 4 -3.46 6.31 4.73
N GLU A 5 -3.86 5.18 5.33
CA GLU A 5 -2.93 4.28 6.03
C GLU A 5 -1.89 3.70 5.07
N VAL A 6 -2.28 3.37 3.82
CA VAL A 6 -1.35 2.81 2.83
C VAL A 6 -0.33 3.85 2.37
N VAL A 7 -0.78 5.08 2.04
CA VAL A 7 0.12 6.08 1.45
C VAL A 7 1.07 6.74 2.46
N MET A 8 0.82 6.55 3.76
CA MET A 8 1.64 7.08 4.85
C MET A 8 2.64 6.05 5.42
N MET A 9 2.66 4.82 4.89
CA MET A 9 3.51 3.75 5.40
C MET A 9 5.00 4.11 5.29
N ARG A 10 5.72 3.99 6.41
CA ARG A 10 7.19 4.07 6.49
C ARG A 10 7.74 2.78 7.08
N ALA A 11 9.01 2.48 6.84
CA ALA A 11 9.59 1.24 7.33
C ALA A 11 9.74 1.22 8.86
N CYS A 12 9.94 2.38 9.50
CA CYS A 12 9.96 2.51 10.95
C CYS A 12 8.62 2.19 11.63
N ASP A 13 7.52 2.24 10.87
CA ASP A 13 6.17 1.93 11.36
C ASP A 13 5.84 0.42 11.21
N LEU A 14 6.76 -0.38 10.65
CA LEU A 14 6.63 -1.81 10.43
C LEU A 14 7.48 -2.59 11.43
N ASP A 15 6.84 -3.37 12.30
CA ASP A 15 7.50 -4.44 13.03
C ASP A 15 7.65 -5.65 12.12
N MET A 16 8.87 -5.89 11.65
CA MET A 16 9.24 -6.98 10.73
C MET A 16 9.93 -8.15 11.44
N THR A 17 9.88 -8.21 12.78
CA THR A 17 10.63 -9.21 13.56
C THR A 17 10.04 -10.62 13.51
N ARG A 18 8.79 -10.76 13.04
CA ARG A 18 8.03 -12.02 13.01
C ARG A 18 7.61 -12.39 11.60
N ASP A 19 7.07 -13.60 11.47
CA ASP A 19 6.54 -14.15 10.23
C ASP A 19 5.35 -13.36 9.65
N VAL A 20 4.59 -12.69 10.52
CA VAL A 20 3.56 -11.70 10.15
C VAL A 20 4.02 -10.34 10.63
N TRP A 21 4.27 -9.42 9.70
CA TRP A 21 4.64 -8.05 10.03
C TRP A 21 3.46 -7.30 10.63
N ILE A 22 3.73 -6.42 11.60
CA ILE A 22 2.72 -5.54 12.19
C ILE A 22 2.99 -4.11 11.76
N TYR A 23 2.06 -3.53 11.00
CA TYR A 23 2.09 -2.12 10.66
C TYR A 23 1.30 -1.29 11.68
N ALA A 24 1.94 -0.31 12.29
CA ALA A 24 1.33 0.65 13.21
C ALA A 24 1.44 2.07 12.62
N PRO A 25 0.43 2.56 11.87
CA PRO A 25 0.49 3.89 11.28
C PRO A 25 0.63 4.97 12.36
N SER A 26 1.58 5.90 12.18
CA SER A 26 1.78 7.03 13.10
C SER A 26 0.56 7.95 13.20
N GLU A 27 -0.22 8.05 12.12
CA GLU A 27 -1.45 8.84 12.07
C GLU A 27 -2.61 8.01 11.52
N HIS A 28 -3.76 8.05 12.20
CA HIS A 28 -5.00 7.46 11.70
C HIS A 28 -6.23 8.19 12.25
N LYS A 29 -7.39 8.02 11.60
CA LYS A 29 -8.65 8.75 11.92
C LYS A 29 -9.05 8.76 13.41
N ASN A 30 -8.62 7.75 14.16
CA ASN A 30 -8.97 7.56 15.57
C ASN A 30 -7.78 7.76 16.52
N SER A 31 -6.63 8.25 16.04
CA SER A 31 -5.43 8.43 16.88
C SER A 31 -5.67 9.47 17.98
N TRP A 32 -6.43 10.53 17.67
CA TRP A 32 -6.84 11.55 18.64
C TRP A 32 -7.70 11.02 19.78
N ARG A 33 -8.30 9.82 19.64
CA ARG A 33 -9.04 9.13 20.71
C ARG A 33 -8.15 8.22 21.55
N GLY A 34 -6.84 8.18 21.30
CA GLY A 34 -5.87 7.35 22.04
C GLY A 34 -5.99 5.85 21.75
N HIS A 35 -6.61 5.47 20.63
CA HIS A 35 -6.67 4.06 20.22
C HIS A 35 -5.49 3.73 19.32
N ASP A 36 -4.88 2.58 19.52
CA ASP A 36 -3.88 2.06 18.59
C ASP A 36 -4.52 1.49 17.33
N ARG A 37 -3.79 1.53 16.21
CA ARG A 37 -4.16 0.83 14.99
C ARG A 37 -3.03 -0.11 14.58
N LEU A 38 -3.19 -1.38 14.92
CA LEU A 38 -2.28 -2.44 14.49
C LEU A 38 -2.86 -3.17 13.28
N ILE A 39 -2.07 -3.30 12.23
CA ILE A 39 -2.48 -3.91 10.96
C ILE A 39 -1.50 -5.04 10.65
N PRO A 40 -1.91 -6.31 10.86
CA PRO A 40 -1.10 -7.45 10.44
C PRO A 40 -1.00 -7.53 8.92
N ILE A 41 0.20 -7.77 8.41
CA ILE A 41 0.51 -7.94 6.99
C ILE A 41 1.05 -9.36 6.80
N GLY A 42 0.30 -10.17 6.06
CA GLY A 42 0.66 -11.56 5.79
C GLY A 42 1.76 -11.72 4.75
N PRO A 43 2.25 -12.95 4.52
CA PRO A 43 3.40 -13.22 3.66
C PRO A 43 3.25 -12.72 2.22
N ASN A 44 2.05 -12.75 1.63
CA ASN A 44 1.86 -12.25 0.26
C ASN A 44 1.93 -10.73 0.20
N GLY A 45 1.36 -10.04 1.19
CA GLY A 45 1.49 -8.60 1.36
C GLY A 45 2.94 -8.16 1.60
N GLN A 46 3.67 -8.91 2.43
CA GLN A 46 5.09 -8.65 2.72
C GLN A 46 5.92 -8.70 1.44
N LYS A 47 5.78 -9.76 0.62
CA LYS A 47 6.49 -9.90 -0.67
C LYS A 47 6.23 -8.74 -1.63
N LEU A 48 5.06 -8.11 -1.56
CA LEU A 48 4.71 -6.95 -2.38
C LEU A 48 5.31 -5.64 -1.85
N ILE A 49 5.54 -5.55 -0.53
CA ILE A 49 6.03 -4.35 0.14
C ILE A 49 7.56 -4.33 0.21
N GLU A 50 8.18 -5.48 0.46
CA GLU A 50 9.62 -5.66 0.65
C GLU A 50 10.50 -4.96 -0.40
N PRO A 51 10.19 -5.02 -1.72
CA PRO A 51 11.02 -4.36 -2.73
C PRO A 51 11.02 -2.82 -2.65
N PHE A 52 10.11 -2.24 -1.89
CA PHE A 52 9.95 -0.80 -1.71
C PHE A 52 10.52 -0.29 -0.38
N ILE A 53 10.99 -1.18 0.50
CA ILE A 53 11.60 -0.78 1.77
C ILE A 53 13.01 -0.24 1.49
N GLY A 54 13.20 1.06 1.78
CA GLY A 54 14.48 1.74 1.62
C GLY A 54 15.42 1.54 2.81
N LEU A 55 16.66 2.02 2.67
CA LEU A 55 17.66 2.02 3.75
C LEU A 55 17.30 2.99 4.89
N ASN A 56 16.66 4.12 4.56
CA ASN A 56 16.21 5.08 5.53
C ASN A 56 14.81 4.68 6.03
N ALA A 57 14.71 4.28 7.29
CA ALA A 57 13.47 3.77 7.84
C ALA A 57 12.37 4.83 7.97
N GLU A 58 12.73 6.11 8.04
CA GLU A 58 11.78 7.24 8.16
C GLU A 58 11.18 7.67 6.82
N GLU A 59 11.74 7.21 5.69
CA GLU A 59 11.19 7.50 4.38
C GLU A 59 9.93 6.67 4.09
N PHE A 60 9.03 7.26 3.30
CA PHE A 60 7.82 6.58 2.88
C PHE A 60 8.15 5.41 1.95
N VAL A 61 7.57 4.24 2.26
CA VAL A 61 7.70 3.03 1.45
C VAL A 61 7.23 3.28 0.02
N PHE A 62 6.10 3.99 -0.15
CA PHE A 62 5.56 4.30 -1.47
C PHE A 62 5.86 5.76 -1.87
N SER A 63 7.03 5.97 -2.48
CA SER A 63 7.47 7.30 -2.92
C SER A 63 7.36 7.53 -4.44
N PRO A 64 6.60 8.55 -4.90
CA PRO A 64 6.60 8.99 -6.30
C PRO A 64 7.97 9.47 -6.79
N LYS A 65 8.75 10.06 -5.89
CA LYS A 65 10.10 10.59 -6.17
C LYS A 65 11.08 9.44 -6.44
N GLU A 66 11.15 8.45 -5.56
CA GLU A 66 12.01 7.28 -5.78
C GLU A 66 11.52 6.44 -6.96
N THR A 67 10.21 6.26 -7.12
CA THR A 67 9.66 5.57 -8.31
C THR A 67 10.08 6.26 -9.61
N ALA A 68 9.99 7.59 -9.68
CA ALA A 68 10.41 8.33 -10.87
C ALA A 68 11.91 8.21 -11.15
N LYS A 69 12.75 8.21 -10.10
CA LYS A 69 14.19 8.00 -10.19
C LYS A 69 14.52 6.61 -10.72
N HIS A 70 13.92 5.57 -10.12
CA HIS A 70 14.09 4.18 -10.55
C HIS A 70 13.67 3.97 -12.01
N LEU A 71 12.47 4.43 -12.39
CA LEU A 71 12.00 4.33 -13.77
C LEU A 71 12.85 5.13 -14.78
N SER A 72 13.40 6.26 -14.36
CA SER A 72 14.32 7.06 -15.20
C SER A 72 15.64 6.33 -15.41
N ALA A 73 16.20 5.73 -14.36
CA ALA A 73 17.41 4.92 -14.44
C ALA A 73 17.21 3.69 -15.34
N ALA A 74 16.12 2.94 -15.13
CA ALA A 74 15.76 1.79 -15.95
C ALA A 74 15.60 2.17 -17.44
N ARG A 75 14.90 3.28 -17.74
CA ARG A 75 14.77 3.79 -19.12
C ARG A 75 16.11 4.21 -19.73
N ARG A 76 17.03 4.74 -18.93
CA ARG A 76 18.38 5.12 -19.38
C ARG A 76 19.23 3.89 -19.68
N ALA A 77 19.15 2.86 -18.84
CA ALA A 77 19.86 1.60 -19.03
C ALA A 77 19.33 0.83 -20.25
N ALA A 78 18.00 0.78 -20.43
CA ALA A 78 17.35 0.11 -21.57
C ALA A 78 17.44 0.91 -22.90
N ARG A 79 18.17 2.02 -22.93
CA ARG A 79 18.21 2.91 -24.09
C ARG A 79 19.03 2.27 -25.21
N ARG A 80 18.42 2.09 -26.39
CA ARG A 80 19.08 1.54 -27.59
C ARG A 80 19.92 2.55 -28.35
N THR A 81 19.50 3.81 -28.37
CA THR A 81 20.21 4.88 -29.09
C THR A 81 21.13 5.64 -28.15
N PRO A 82 22.29 6.15 -28.61
CA PRO A 82 23.13 7.02 -27.79
C PRO A 82 22.38 8.29 -27.35
N MET A 83 22.77 8.86 -26.20
CA MET A 83 22.20 10.12 -25.74
C MET A 83 22.69 11.29 -26.61
N THR A 84 21.77 12.11 -27.11
CA THR A 84 22.14 13.26 -27.95
C THR A 84 22.88 14.33 -27.12
N PRO A 85 23.77 15.14 -27.73
CA PRO A 85 24.52 16.17 -27.01
C PRO A 85 23.64 17.18 -26.25
N SER A 86 22.49 17.56 -26.80
CA SER A 86 21.53 18.46 -26.13
C SER A 86 20.89 17.81 -24.89
N GLN A 87 20.56 16.52 -24.94
CA GLN A 87 20.03 15.78 -23.80
C GLN A 87 21.07 15.62 -22.69
N ARG A 88 22.34 15.34 -23.03
CA ARG A 88 23.43 15.24 -22.05
C ARG A 88 23.68 16.56 -21.30
N ARG A 89 23.54 17.71 -21.99
CA ARG A 89 23.72 19.04 -21.37
C ARG A 89 22.56 19.46 -20.47
N ARG A 90 21.39 18.79 -20.56
CA ARG A 90 20.19 19.18 -19.81
C ARG A 90 20.34 18.82 -18.32
N LYS A 91 20.34 19.83 -17.46
CA LYS A 91 20.31 19.66 -16.00
C LYS A 91 18.87 19.72 -15.47
N PRO A 92 18.53 18.95 -14.42
CA PRO A 92 17.27 19.12 -13.70
C PRO A 92 17.14 20.57 -13.20
N LYS A 93 15.91 21.11 -13.22
CA LYS A 93 15.65 22.43 -12.63
C LYS A 93 15.72 22.31 -11.11
N THR A 94 16.39 23.26 -10.44
CA THR A 94 16.49 23.31 -8.97
C THR A 94 15.11 23.44 -8.31
N GLN A 95 14.21 24.25 -8.89
CA GLN A 95 12.84 24.45 -8.40
C GLN A 95 11.83 24.17 -9.52
N PRO A 96 11.46 22.90 -9.74
CA PRO A 96 10.46 22.56 -10.76
C PRO A 96 9.06 22.97 -10.29
N LYS A 97 8.27 23.59 -11.18
CA LYS A 97 6.85 23.97 -10.92
C LYS A 97 5.97 22.81 -10.44
N ARG A 98 6.36 21.56 -10.72
CA ARG A 98 5.67 20.32 -10.32
C ARG A 98 6.69 19.29 -9.81
N ALA A 99 7.28 19.59 -8.65
CA ALA A 99 8.16 18.65 -7.96
C ALA A 99 7.41 17.35 -7.63
N LYS A 100 8.14 16.23 -7.65
CA LYS A 100 7.60 14.96 -7.15
C LYS A 100 7.55 15.03 -5.63
N ARG A 101 6.44 14.60 -5.05
CA ARG A 101 6.25 14.49 -3.60
C ARG A 101 6.99 13.27 -3.06
N ASP A 102 7.24 13.27 -1.76
CA ASP A 102 7.90 12.17 -1.07
C ASP A 102 6.97 10.96 -0.87
N HIS A 103 5.65 11.17 -0.83
CA HIS A 103 4.65 10.10 -0.83
C HIS A 103 3.47 10.38 -1.77
N TYR A 104 2.71 9.32 -2.09
CA TYR A 104 1.46 9.45 -2.84
C TYR A 104 0.35 10.07 -1.99
N ASP A 105 -0.64 10.70 -2.62
CA ASP A 105 -1.90 11.03 -1.95
C ASP A 105 -2.98 9.98 -2.24
N THR A 106 -4.10 10.07 -1.54
CA THR A 106 -5.22 9.13 -1.67
C THR A 106 -5.83 9.14 -3.08
N ASP A 107 -5.84 10.29 -3.76
CA ASP A 107 -6.29 10.43 -5.15
C ASP A 107 -5.34 9.74 -6.13
N SER A 108 -4.04 9.87 -5.94
CA SER A 108 -3.00 9.20 -6.73
C SER A 108 -3.05 7.69 -6.52
N TYR A 109 -3.29 7.22 -5.29
CA TYR A 109 -3.52 5.80 -5.02
C TYR A 109 -4.76 5.27 -5.75
N ARG A 110 -5.90 5.99 -5.70
CA ARG A 110 -7.10 5.64 -6.48
C ARG A 110 -6.80 5.57 -7.98
N ARG A 111 -6.06 6.54 -8.52
CA ARG A 111 -5.66 6.56 -9.93
C ARG A 111 -4.75 5.39 -10.29
N ALA A 112 -3.85 4.98 -9.40
CA ALA A 112 -2.97 3.84 -9.62
C ALA A 112 -3.77 2.53 -9.82
N ILE A 113 -4.80 2.30 -9.00
CA ILE A 113 -5.73 1.16 -9.17
C ILE A 113 -6.40 1.21 -10.54
N LYS A 114 -6.98 2.36 -10.90
CA LYS A 114 -7.62 2.56 -12.22
C LYS A 114 -6.66 2.34 -13.38
N TYR A 115 -5.42 2.80 -13.26
CA TYR A 115 -4.40 2.58 -14.30
C TYR A 115 -4.00 1.12 -14.44
N GLY A 116 -3.93 0.37 -13.33
CA GLY A 116 -3.74 -1.08 -13.34
C GLY A 116 -4.86 -1.79 -14.08
N ILE A 117 -6.12 -1.52 -13.71
CA ILE A 117 -7.31 -2.09 -14.35
C ILE A 117 -7.33 -1.77 -15.84
N ARG A 118 -7.11 -0.49 -16.21
CA ARG A 118 -7.05 -0.08 -17.61
C ARG A 118 -5.96 -0.80 -18.39
N LYS A 119 -4.78 -1.05 -17.78
CA LYS A 119 -3.69 -1.78 -18.43
C LYS A 119 -4.09 -3.22 -18.70
N VAL A 120 -4.73 -3.89 -17.74
CA VAL A 120 -5.22 -5.27 -17.89
C VAL A 120 -6.35 -5.37 -18.90
N ASN A 121 -7.30 -4.42 -18.89
CA ASN A 121 -8.42 -4.42 -19.82
C ASN A 121 -7.99 -4.31 -21.29
N LYS A 122 -6.88 -3.60 -21.59
CA LYS A 122 -6.30 -3.59 -22.95
C LYS A 122 -5.86 -4.97 -23.43
N PHE A 123 -5.45 -5.85 -22.53
CA PHE A 123 -5.12 -7.23 -22.86
C PHE A 123 -6.41 -8.05 -23.00
N ARG A 124 -7.32 -7.94 -22.03
CA ARG A 124 -8.62 -8.65 -22.04
C ARG A 124 -9.43 -8.39 -23.31
N GLU A 125 -9.47 -7.13 -23.77
CA GLU A 125 -10.14 -6.73 -25.00
C GLU A 125 -9.58 -7.44 -26.23
N LYS A 126 -8.25 -7.60 -26.32
CA LYS A 126 -7.61 -8.34 -27.42
C LYS A 126 -7.94 -9.83 -27.42
N GLU A 127 -8.10 -10.41 -26.22
CA GLU A 127 -8.49 -11.81 -26.02
C GLU A 127 -10.02 -12.02 -26.08
N GLY A 128 -10.81 -10.98 -26.40
CA GLY A 128 -12.28 -11.08 -26.46
C GLY A 128 -12.95 -11.28 -25.10
N LEU A 129 -12.26 -11.01 -24.00
CA LEU A 129 -12.77 -11.15 -22.64
C LEU A 129 -13.45 -9.86 -22.15
N SER A 130 -14.55 -10.00 -21.39
CA SER A 130 -15.24 -8.86 -20.79
C SER A 130 -14.32 -8.01 -19.91
N PRO A 131 -14.41 -6.67 -19.98
CA PRO A 131 -13.56 -5.78 -19.20
C PRO A 131 -13.85 -5.88 -17.70
N ILE A 132 -12.82 -5.70 -16.89
CA ILE A 132 -12.95 -5.54 -15.44
C ILE A 132 -13.47 -4.10 -15.18
N PRO A 133 -14.53 -3.91 -14.37
CA PRO A 133 -15.02 -2.58 -14.04
C PRO A 133 -13.97 -1.76 -13.26
N ASP A 134 -14.15 -0.45 -13.16
CA ASP A 134 -13.31 0.38 -12.29
C ASP A 134 -13.56 0.04 -10.81
N TRP A 135 -12.48 0.00 -10.02
CA TRP A 135 -12.53 -0.20 -8.56
C TRP A 135 -11.95 0.98 -7.80
N PHE A 136 -12.51 1.22 -6.63
CA PHE A 136 -12.09 2.20 -5.66
C PHE A 136 -11.36 1.54 -4.46
N PRO A 137 -10.40 2.23 -3.83
CA PRO A 137 -9.67 1.70 -2.69
C PRO A 137 -10.52 1.11 -1.55
N LEU A 138 -11.66 1.74 -1.23
CA LEU A 138 -12.54 1.25 -0.17
C LEU A 138 -13.29 -0.02 -0.59
N GLN A 139 -13.58 -0.22 -1.88
CA GLN A 139 -14.19 -1.47 -2.37
C GLN A 139 -13.25 -2.65 -2.17
N LEU A 140 -11.93 -2.48 -2.38
CA LEU A 140 -10.94 -3.52 -2.06
C LEU A 140 -10.96 -3.87 -0.57
N ARG A 141 -11.07 -2.85 0.30
CA ARG A 141 -11.18 -3.05 1.74
C ARG A 141 -12.45 -3.79 2.14
N HIS A 142 -13.60 -3.43 1.56
CA HIS A 142 -14.88 -4.09 1.83
C HIS A 142 -14.90 -5.53 1.31
N SER A 143 -14.45 -5.75 0.07
CA SER A 143 -14.32 -7.08 -0.52
C SER A 143 -13.46 -7.99 0.34
N ARG A 144 -12.31 -7.49 0.82
CA ARG A 144 -11.45 -8.26 1.73
C ARG A 144 -12.15 -8.60 3.05
N ALA A 145 -12.95 -7.69 3.60
CA ALA A 145 -13.70 -7.97 4.82
C ALA A 145 -14.81 -8.99 4.59
N THR A 146 -15.48 -8.96 3.45
CA THR A 146 -16.47 -9.98 3.04
C THR A 146 -15.82 -11.36 2.97
N GLU A 147 -14.68 -11.48 2.30
CA GLU A 147 -13.94 -12.74 2.19
C GLU A 147 -13.52 -13.29 3.57
N VAL A 148 -12.98 -12.42 4.44
CA VAL A 148 -12.61 -12.82 5.82
C VAL A 148 -13.85 -13.22 6.63
N ASN A 149 -14.99 -12.54 6.45
CA ASN A 149 -16.23 -12.88 7.12
C ASN A 149 -16.75 -14.26 6.71
N GLU A 150 -16.68 -14.59 5.41
CA GLU A 150 -17.10 -15.89 4.89
C GLU A 150 -16.22 -17.03 5.42
N LEU A 151 -14.90 -16.80 5.55
CA LEU A 151 -13.94 -17.83 5.96
C LEU A 151 -13.79 -17.97 7.48
N TYR A 152 -13.93 -16.87 8.24
CA TYR A 152 -13.56 -16.80 9.66
C TYR A 152 -14.61 -16.11 10.54
N GLY A 153 -15.74 -15.68 9.96
CA GLY A 153 -16.83 -15.03 10.69
C GLY A 153 -16.66 -13.53 10.95
N ILE A 154 -17.70 -12.94 11.53
CA ILE A 154 -17.85 -11.48 11.66
C ILE A 154 -16.84 -10.84 12.61
N GLU A 155 -16.42 -11.56 13.66
CA GLU A 155 -15.39 -11.11 14.60
C GLU A 155 -14.06 -10.91 13.86
N ALA A 156 -13.62 -11.91 13.09
CA ALA A 156 -12.40 -11.82 12.30
C ALA A 156 -12.43 -10.70 11.25
N ALA A 157 -13.58 -10.50 10.59
CA ALA A 157 -13.75 -9.41 9.62
C ALA A 157 -13.68 -8.03 10.28
N SER A 158 -14.33 -7.87 11.44
CA SER A 158 -14.32 -6.62 12.23
C SER A 158 -12.90 -6.27 12.69
N VAL A 159 -12.18 -7.26 13.21
CA VAL A 159 -10.79 -7.12 13.66
C VAL A 159 -9.86 -6.81 12.47
N SER A 160 -9.99 -7.50 11.34
CA SER A 160 -9.19 -7.24 10.13
C SER A 160 -9.40 -5.82 9.58
N LEU A 161 -10.62 -5.29 9.70
CA LEU A 161 -10.90 -3.89 9.41
C LEU A 161 -10.28 -2.95 10.45
N GLY A 162 -10.02 -3.39 11.67
CA GLY A 162 -9.56 -2.54 12.76
C GLY A 162 -10.68 -1.63 13.27
N HIS A 163 -11.90 -2.18 13.35
CA HIS A 163 -12.99 -1.53 14.07
C HIS A 163 -12.74 -1.68 15.57
N ALA A 164 -12.46 -0.57 16.25
CA ALA A 164 -12.47 -0.52 17.69
C ALA A 164 -13.93 -0.41 18.16
N HIS A 165 -14.36 -1.28 19.07
CA HIS A 165 -15.48 -0.93 19.94
C HIS A 165 -14.94 0.00 21.02
N ALA A 166 -15.71 1.01 21.42
CA ALA A 166 -15.24 2.03 22.36
C ALA A 166 -14.89 1.45 23.76
N ASP A 167 -15.47 0.30 24.13
CA ASP A 167 -15.34 -0.37 25.43
C ASP A 167 -14.51 -1.68 25.38
N VAL A 168 -13.42 -1.70 24.63
CA VAL A 168 -12.58 -2.90 24.50
C VAL A 168 -11.42 -2.84 25.49
N THR A 169 -11.39 -3.75 26.46
CA THR A 169 -10.27 -3.84 27.42
C THR A 169 -8.98 -4.31 26.73
N LYS A 170 -7.81 -4.10 27.37
CA LYS A 170 -6.50 -4.53 26.84
C LYS A 170 -6.47 -6.01 26.44
N VAL A 171 -7.13 -6.88 27.21
CA VAL A 171 -7.21 -8.32 26.93
C VAL A 171 -7.90 -8.61 25.60
N TYR A 172 -8.98 -7.89 25.30
CA TYR A 172 -9.65 -8.03 24.01
C TYR A 172 -8.82 -7.44 22.87
N ALA A 173 -8.06 -6.35 23.09
CA ALA A 173 -7.14 -5.83 22.09
C ALA A 173 -6.06 -6.87 21.70
N GLU A 174 -5.50 -7.57 22.68
CA GLU A 174 -4.53 -8.66 22.44
C GLU A 174 -5.16 -9.85 21.72
N ARG A 175 -6.37 -10.28 22.13
CA ARG A 175 -7.11 -11.38 21.48
C ARG A 175 -7.41 -11.03 20.02
N ASN A 176 -7.89 -9.81 19.78
CA ASN A 176 -8.16 -9.28 18.46
C ASN A 176 -6.89 -9.29 17.60
N LEU A 177 -5.78 -8.78 18.13
CA LEU A 177 -4.51 -8.80 17.40
C LEU A 177 -4.08 -10.23 17.04
N LYS A 178 -4.17 -11.19 17.96
CA LYS A 178 -3.85 -12.60 17.71
C LYS A 178 -4.70 -13.18 16.58
N LEU A 179 -6.02 -12.92 16.59
CA LEU A 179 -6.93 -13.39 15.54
C LEU A 179 -6.60 -12.77 14.17
N ALA A 180 -6.35 -11.45 14.11
CA ALA A 180 -5.97 -10.82 12.85
C ALA A 180 -4.61 -11.29 12.33
N VAL A 181 -3.65 -11.57 13.21
CA VAL A 181 -2.36 -12.18 12.83
C VAL A 181 -2.59 -13.57 12.24
N GLU A 182 -3.46 -14.38 12.82
CA GLU A 182 -3.77 -15.71 12.27
C GLU A 182 -4.44 -15.63 10.89
N VAL A 183 -5.42 -14.74 10.73
CA VAL A 183 -6.07 -14.51 9.43
C VAL A 183 -5.05 -14.04 8.40
N ALA A 184 -4.21 -13.04 8.75
CA ALA A 184 -3.18 -12.51 7.87
C ALA A 184 -2.13 -13.58 7.51
N ARG A 185 -1.74 -14.44 8.45
CA ARG A 185 -0.81 -15.56 8.20
C ARG A 185 -1.36 -16.52 7.14
N LYS A 186 -2.64 -16.87 7.23
CA LYS A 186 -3.26 -17.89 6.36
C LYS A 186 -3.62 -17.38 4.97
N THR A 187 -3.99 -16.10 4.86
CA THR A 187 -4.64 -15.56 3.65
C THR A 187 -4.04 -14.26 3.14
N GLY A 188 -3.05 -13.70 3.84
CA GLY A 188 -2.43 -12.42 3.55
C GLY A 188 -1.07 -12.51 2.90
#